data_AF-A0A228HEL1-F1
#
_entry.id   AF-A0A228HEL1-F1
#
_cell.length_a   1.000
_cell.length_b   1.000
_cell.length_c   1.000
_cell.angle_alpha   90.00
_cell.angle_beta   90.00
_cell.angle_gamma   90.00
#
_symmetry.space_group_name_H-M   'P 1'
#
loop_
_entity.id
_entity.type
_entity.pdbx_description
1 polymer ?
#
loop_
_entity_poly.entity_id
_entity_poly.type
_entity_poly.pdbx_seq_one_letter_code
_entity_poly.pdbx_strand_id
1 'polypeptide(L)'
;MTPLQVVQRLEALTHAIEAAVARADWNEAVRAAETRSAFIVALAPDQPAAVAAALMKVQEFDVRISTVARDTLEALVAQGWQALHETRMATNALRAQQRLPDAGAAATRH
;
A
#
# COMPACT_ATOMS: atom_id res chain seq x y z
N MET A 1 14.86 29.66 4.35
CA MET A 1 15.02 28.66 5.43
C MET A 1 16.50 28.47 5.69
N THR A 2 16.91 28.22 6.92
CA THR A 2 18.29 27.83 7.22
C THR A 2 18.54 26.37 6.80
N PRO A 3 19.81 25.95 6.61
CA PRO A 3 20.11 24.56 6.24
C PRO A 3 19.56 23.55 7.26
N LEU A 4 19.64 23.87 8.55
CA LEU A 4 19.06 23.04 9.62
C LEU A 4 17.54 22.87 9.48
N GLN A 5 16.81 23.95 9.16
CA GLN A 5 15.36 23.89 8.94
C GLN A 5 15.00 23.02 7.73
N VAL A 6 15.83 23.02 6.68
CA VAL A 6 15.62 22.17 5.51
C VAL A 6 15.79 20.70 5.88
N VAL A 7 16.87 20.36 6.58
CA VAL A 7 17.14 18.98 7.04
C VAL A 7 16.01 18.47 7.93
N GLN A 8 15.60 19.25 8.93
CA GLN A 8 14.50 18.89 9.84
C GLN A 8 13.19 18.67 9.09
N ARG A 9 12.92 19.45 8.04
CA ARG A 9 11.72 19.30 7.23
C ARG A 9 11.77 18.06 6.32
N LEU A 10 12.93 17.72 5.77
CA LEU A 10 13.13 16.47 5.03
C LEU A 10 12.92 15.24 5.92
N GLU A 11 13.47 15.29 7.14
CA GLU A 11 13.29 14.22 8.13
C GLU A 11 11.82 14.07 8.53
N ALA A 12 11.14 15.17 8.87
CA ALA A 12 9.73 15.13 9.25
C ALA A 12 8.84 14.57 8.14
N LEU A 13 9.06 14.99 6.89
CA LEU A 13 8.30 14.48 5.74
C LEU A 13 8.61 13.01 5.45
N THR A 14 9.85 12.58 5.64
CA THR A 14 10.24 11.17 5.46
C THR A 14 9.60 10.27 6.51
N HIS A 15 9.63 10.66 7.79
CA HIS A 15 8.95 9.92 8.86
C HIS A 15 7.43 9.88 8.67
N ALA A 16 6.81 10.93 8.12
CA ALA A 16 5.39 10.92 7.81
C ALA A 16 5.04 9.84 6.76
N ILE A 17 5.86 9.68 5.73
CA ILE A 17 5.69 8.64 4.71
C ILE A 17 5.89 7.25 5.34
N GLU A 18 6.96 7.03 6.09
CA GLU A 18 7.22 5.75 6.77
C GLU A 18 6.05 5.34 7.67
N ALA A 19 5.53 6.29 8.46
CA ALA A 19 4.42 6.04 9.37
C ALA A 19 3.11 5.74 8.63
N ALA A 20 2.85 6.39 7.51
CA ALA A 20 1.67 6.12 6.68
C ALA A 20 1.76 4.74 6.01
N VAL A 21 2.93 4.39 5.46
CA VAL A 21 3.20 3.08 4.85
C VAL A 21 3.08 1.95 5.87
N ALA A 22 3.63 2.13 7.08
CA ALA A 22 3.51 1.14 8.15
C ALA A 22 2.05 0.88 8.57
N ARG A 23 1.14 1.82 8.35
CA ARG A 23 -0.30 1.68 8.61
C ARG A 23 -1.11 1.26 7.38
N ALA A 24 -0.47 1.05 6.23
CA ALA A 24 -1.12 0.89 4.93
C ALA A 24 -2.09 2.04 4.57
N ASP A 25 -1.83 3.25 5.09
CA ASP A 25 -2.58 4.46 4.75
C ASP A 25 -1.99 5.05 3.47
N TRP A 26 -2.35 4.43 2.34
CA TRP A 26 -1.74 4.74 1.04
C TRP A 26 -2.03 6.17 0.56
N ASN A 27 -3.20 6.72 0.90
CA ASN A 27 -3.55 8.10 0.55
C ASN A 27 -2.64 9.09 1.28
N GLU A 28 -2.44 8.90 2.58
CA GLU A 28 -1.53 9.74 3.36
C GLU A 28 -0.07 9.57 2.91
N ALA A 29 0.35 8.33 2.60
CA ALA A 29 1.69 8.05 2.10
C ALA A 29 1.97 8.81 0.79
N VAL A 30 1.04 8.79 -0.16
CA VAL A 30 1.14 9.54 -1.43
C VAL A 30 1.16 11.04 -1.17
N ARG A 31 0.22 11.57 -0.37
CA ARG A 31 0.16 13.00 -0.04
C ARG A 31 1.47 13.51 0.59
N ALA A 32 2.03 12.76 1.53
CA ALA A 32 3.29 13.09 2.16
C ALA A 32 4.48 13.01 1.18
N ALA A 33 4.51 12.00 0.32
CA ALA A 33 5.54 11.84 -0.71
C ALA A 33 5.51 12.97 -1.75
N GLU A 34 4.32 13.36 -2.23
CA GLU A 34 4.14 14.51 -3.13
C GLU A 34 4.60 15.82 -2.48
N THR A 35 4.22 16.03 -1.21
CA THR A 35 4.65 17.21 -0.43
C THR A 35 6.18 17.27 -0.32
N ARG A 36 6.83 16.12 -0.06
CA ARG A 36 8.29 16.04 0.03
C ARG A 36 8.96 16.25 -1.32
N SER A 37 8.40 15.69 -2.39
CA SER A 37 8.88 15.88 -3.75
C SER A 37 8.85 17.35 -4.14
N ALA A 38 7.71 18.03 -3.94
CA ALA A 38 7.58 19.46 -4.20
C ALA A 38 8.57 20.30 -3.37
N PHE A 39 8.80 19.93 -2.11
CA PHE A 39 9.78 20.58 -1.26
C PHE A 39 11.22 20.42 -1.78
N ILE A 40 11.59 19.21 -2.20
CA ILE A 40 12.93 18.93 -2.76
C ILE A 40 13.14 19.68 -4.09
N VAL A 41 12.14 19.68 -4.97
CA VAL A 41 12.21 20.40 -6.26
C VAL A 41 12.39 21.91 -6.08
N ALA A 42 11.84 22.47 -4.99
CA ALA A 42 11.99 23.90 -4.68
C ALA A 42 13.36 24.28 -4.08
N LEU A 43 14.23 23.31 -3.77
CA LEU A 43 15.56 23.59 -3.25
C LEU A 43 16.48 24.12 -4.38
N ALA A 44 17.28 25.14 -4.06
CA ALA A 44 18.31 25.63 -4.96
C ALA A 44 19.34 24.52 -5.28
N PRO A 45 19.92 24.46 -6.49
CA PRO A 45 20.89 23.41 -6.85
C PRO A 45 22.15 23.39 -5.97
N ASP A 46 22.61 24.55 -5.50
CA ASP A 46 23.81 24.75 -4.70
C ASP A 46 23.54 24.61 -3.19
N GLN A 47 22.98 23.46 -2.79
CA GLN A 47 22.69 23.19 -1.40
C GLN A 47 23.96 23.05 -0.54
N PRO A 48 23.93 23.52 0.71
CA PRO A 48 25.00 23.26 1.68
C PRO A 48 25.20 21.76 1.92
N ALA A 49 26.43 21.35 2.25
CA ALA A 49 26.81 19.95 2.43
C ALA A 49 25.89 19.17 3.39
N ALA A 50 25.40 19.80 4.46
CA ALA A 50 24.47 19.19 5.39
C ALA A 50 23.12 18.81 4.74
N VAL A 51 22.60 19.66 3.86
CA VAL A 51 21.36 19.39 3.13
C VAL A 51 21.59 18.32 2.06
N ALA A 52 22.72 18.36 1.35
CA ALA A 52 23.09 17.33 0.40
C ALA A 52 23.19 15.94 1.07
N ALA A 53 23.80 15.85 2.24
CA ALA A 53 23.87 14.62 3.02
C ALA A 53 22.47 14.13 3.47
N ALA A 54 21.56 15.04 3.84
CA ALA A 54 20.19 14.67 4.16
C ALA A 54 19.41 14.16 2.94
N LEU A 55 19.63 14.74 1.76
CA LEU A 55 19.04 14.25 0.50
C LEU A 55 19.54 12.85 0.13
N MET A 56 20.82 12.54 0.36
CA MET A 56 21.33 11.18 0.19
C MET A 56 20.63 10.18 1.12
N LYS A 57 20.45 10.53 2.40
CA LYS A 57 19.68 9.68 3.33
C LYS A 57 18.25 9.47 2.86
N VAL A 58 17.57 10.51 2.35
CA VAL A 58 16.22 10.39 1.80
C VAL A 58 16.15 9.31 0.72
N GLN A 59 17.14 9.22 -0.17
CA GLN A 59 17.17 8.17 -1.21
C GLN A 59 17.26 6.76 -0.60
N GLU A 60 18.05 6.57 0.46
CA GLU A 60 18.11 5.29 1.18
C GLU A 60 16.78 4.93 1.85
N PHE A 61 16.10 5.93 2.43
CA PHE A 61 14.74 5.76 2.96
C PHE A 61 13.76 5.36 1.87
N ASP A 62 13.83 5.98 0.70
CA ASP A 62 12.92 5.71 -0.41
C ASP A 62 13.02 4.27 -0.91
N VAL A 63 14.24 3.72 -0.96
CA VAL A 63 14.45 2.31 -1.27
C VAL A 63 13.74 1.43 -0.24
N ARG A 64 13.95 1.65 1.07
CA ARG A 64 13.28 0.87 2.13
C ARG A 64 11.76 0.99 2.08
N ILE A 65 11.24 2.20 1.94
CA ILE A 65 9.81 2.48 1.86
C ILE A 65 9.20 1.74 0.66
N SER A 66 9.87 1.76 -0.49
CA SER A 66 9.39 1.08 -1.70
C SER A 66 9.35 -0.45 -1.54
N THR A 67 10.30 -1.03 -0.81
CA THR A 67 10.30 -2.46 -0.49
C THR A 67 9.11 -2.82 0.38
N VAL A 68 8.90 -2.12 1.49
CA VAL A 68 7.75 -2.38 2.39
C VAL A 68 6.42 -2.23 1.66
N ALA A 69 6.28 -1.18 0.85
CA ALA A 69 5.06 -0.96 0.06
C ALA A 69 4.82 -2.09 -0.95
N ARG A 70 5.86 -2.59 -1.61
CA ARG A 70 5.78 -3.72 -2.55
C ARG A 70 5.37 -5.01 -1.84
N ASP A 71 6.04 -5.35 -0.74
CA ASP A 71 5.74 -6.55 0.04
C ASP A 71 4.28 -6.54 0.51
N THR A 72 3.80 -5.37 0.94
CA THR A 72 2.40 -5.19 1.37
C THR A 72 1.42 -5.38 0.20
N LEU A 73 1.73 -4.82 -0.98
CA LEU A 73 0.90 -4.98 -2.18
C LEU A 73 0.81 -6.45 -2.60
N GLU A 74 1.95 -7.16 -2.62
CA GLU A 74 2.00 -8.59 -2.98
C GLU A 74 1.13 -9.43 -2.03
N ALA A 75 1.21 -9.16 -0.73
CA ALA A 75 0.36 -9.82 0.27
C ALA A 75 -1.13 -9.54 0.04
N LEU A 76 -1.51 -8.30 -0.23
CA LEU A 76 -2.91 -7.92 -0.48
C LEU A 76 -3.46 -8.56 -1.76
N VAL A 77 -2.66 -8.64 -2.82
CA VAL A 77 -3.04 -9.32 -4.07
C VAL A 77 -3.27 -10.80 -3.83
N ALA A 78 -2.37 -11.47 -3.11
CA ALA A 78 -2.53 -12.88 -2.76
C ALA A 78 -3.80 -13.14 -1.95
N GLN A 79 -4.07 -12.32 -0.94
CA GLN A 79 -5.30 -12.39 -0.13
C GLN A 79 -6.55 -12.17 -0.97
N GLY A 80 -6.53 -11.21 -1.90
CA GLY A 80 -7.64 -10.95 -2.82
C GLY A 80 -7.97 -12.16 -3.71
N TRP A 81 -6.94 -12.82 -4.26
CA TRP A 81 -7.13 -14.03 -5.04
C TRP A 81 -7.73 -15.18 -4.23
N GLN A 82 -7.27 -15.35 -3.00
CA GLN A 82 -7.82 -16.36 -2.09
C GLN A 82 -9.30 -16.10 -1.80
N ALA A 83 -9.66 -14.87 -1.44
CA ALA A 83 -11.05 -14.50 -1.15
C ALA A 83 -11.99 -14.72 -2.36
N LEU A 84 -11.52 -14.41 -3.58
CA LEU A 84 -12.26 -14.67 -4.81
C LEU A 84 -12.45 -16.17 -5.05
N HIS A 85 -11.42 -16.97 -4.80
CA HIS A 85 -11.51 -18.43 -4.93
C HIS A 85 -12.53 -19.01 -3.96
N GLU A 86 -12.46 -18.62 -2.68
CA GLU A 86 -13.39 -19.05 -1.64
C GLU A 86 -14.84 -18.66 -1.98
N THR A 87 -15.06 -17.42 -2.43
CA THR A 87 -16.38 -16.94 -2.85
C THR A 87 -16.95 -17.78 -4.00
N ARG A 88 -16.12 -18.13 -4.99
CA ARG A 88 -16.53 -18.99 -6.12
C ARG A 88 -16.91 -20.39 -5.65
N MET A 89 -16.12 -20.97 -4.76
CA MET A 89 -16.40 -22.30 -4.20
C MET A 89 -17.72 -22.31 -3.41
N ALA A 90 -17.93 -21.31 -2.56
CA ALA A 90 -19.19 -21.17 -1.81
C ALA A 90 -20.40 -21.00 -2.74
N THR A 91 -20.27 -20.17 -3.78
CA THR A 91 -21.34 -19.97 -4.78
C THR A 91 -21.67 -21.27 -5.53
N ASN A 92 -20.65 -22.04 -5.91
CA ASN A 92 -20.84 -23.31 -6.60
C ASN A 92 -21.48 -24.37 -5.68
N ALA A 93 -21.06 -24.44 -4.42
CA ALA A 93 -21.65 -25.33 -3.44
C ALA A 93 -23.14 -25.03 -3.22
N LEU A 94 -23.51 -23.75 -3.10
CA LEU A 94 -24.91 -23.33 -2.98
C LEU A 94 -25.73 -23.75 -4.21
N ARG A 95 -25.22 -23.54 -5.42
CA ARG A 95 -25.89 -23.98 -6.66
C ARG A 95 -26.06 -25.50 -6.72
N ALA A 96 -25.07 -26.26 -6.26
CA ALA A 96 -25.17 -27.72 -6.21
C ALA A 96 -26.26 -28.16 -5.22
N GLN A 97 -26.32 -27.55 -4.03
CA GLN A 97 -27.37 -27.80 -3.04
C GLN A 97 -28.77 -27.45 -3.56
N GLN A 98 -28.91 -26.36 -4.31
CA GLN A 98 -30.19 -25.94 -4.91
C GLN A 98 -30.68 -26.85 -6.05
N ARG A 99 -29.81 -27.65 -6.67
CA ARG A 99 -30.19 -28.62 -7.70
C ARG A 99 -30.64 -29.97 -7.14
N LEU A 100 -30.33 -30.26 -5.87
CA LEU A 100 -30.70 -31.48 -5.18
C LEU A 100 -32.19 -31.63 -4.73
N PRO A 101 -33.08 -30.60 -4.69
CA PRO A 101 -34.46 -30.82 -4.22
C PRO A 101 -35.44 -31.46 -5.22
N ASP A 102 -35.17 -31.44 -6.53
CA ASP A 102 -36.20 -31.83 -7.53
C ASP A 102 -36.22 -33.34 -7.87
N ALA A 103 -35.20 -34.11 -7.48
CA ALA A 103 -35.12 -35.54 -7.78
C ALA A 103 -35.96 -36.43 -6.83
N GLY A 104 -36.31 -35.93 -5.64
CA GLY A 104 -37.04 -36.70 -4.62
C GLY A 104 -38.57 -36.68 -4.75
N ALA A 105 -39.14 -35.68 -5.41
CA ALA A 105 -40.60 -35.50 -5.46
C ALA A 105 -41.30 -36.29 -6.60
N ALA A 106 -40.53 -36.80 -7.59
CA ALA A 106 -41.10 -37.55 -8.72
C ALA A 106 -41.26 -39.05 -8.47
N ALA A 107 -40.67 -39.60 -7.39
CA ALA A 107 -40.67 -41.04 -7.10
C ALA A 107 -41.85 -41.53 -6.25
N THR A 108 -42.78 -40.65 -5.85
CA THR A 108 -43.91 -41.02 -4.97
C THR A 108 -45.26 -40.69 -5.61
N ARG A 109 -45.57 -41.35 -6.73
CA ARG A 109 -46.95 -41.48 -7.22
C ARG A 109 -47.13 -42.92 -7.73
N HIS A 110 -47.48 -43.79 -6.79
CA HIS A 110 -48.11 -45.09 -7.06
C HIS A 110 -49.61 -44.89 -7.31
#